data_AF-A0A8A8IXV4-F1
#
_entry.id   AF-A0A8A8IXV4-F1
#
_cell.length_a   1.000
_cell.length_b   1.000
_cell.length_c   1.000
_cell.angle_alpha   90.00
_cell.angle_beta   90.00
_cell.angle_gamma   90.00
#
_symmetry.space_group_name_H-M   'P 1'
#
loop_
_entity.id
_entity.type
_entity.pdbx_description
1 polymer ?
#
loop_
_entity_poly.entity_id
_entity_poly.type
_entity_poly.pdbx_seq_one_letter_code
_entity_poly.pdbx_strand_id
1 'polypeptide(L)'
;MIDPATGWFEIVQIPNKRADEIANLLEQTWLARYPWPQHVIVGREFMAEVQDMLTMDYGIRVNRTTTRNLQANSIVERVHQTIGNMIRTWLVNDPEFDEANPYAGLLSAVAFATRATYHTTLDATPSQLVFGRDAMINMKFEADWTSIRNRKQKRIDENNRRENAKRKEYKYSIGDQILIKTDPTRKYGQNAYKGPYRIIRVNDNGTLRYQNGRIQDIVNIRNATPYHE
;
A
#
# COMPACT_ATOMS: atom_id res chain seq x y z
N MET A 1 -0.33 -7.92 -5.93
CA MET A 1 -1.36 -8.03 -4.86
C MET A 1 -0.68 -8.50 -3.59
N ILE A 2 -1.17 -8.11 -2.41
CA ILE A 2 -0.56 -8.50 -1.15
C ILE A 2 -1.60 -8.65 -0.04
N ASP A 3 -1.44 -9.65 0.82
CA ASP A 3 -2.12 -9.76 2.10
C ASP A 3 -1.29 -9.06 3.20
N PRO A 4 -1.77 -7.96 3.81
CA PRO A 4 -1.06 -7.24 4.87
C PRO A 4 -0.86 -8.05 6.17
N ALA A 5 -1.69 -9.08 6.41
CA ALA A 5 -1.60 -9.86 7.64
C ALA A 5 -0.36 -10.76 7.62
N THR A 6 -0.25 -11.60 6.60
CA THR A 6 0.84 -12.58 6.42
C THR A 6 2.00 -12.06 5.59
N GLY A 7 1.82 -10.96 4.85
CA GLY A 7 2.77 -10.53 3.82
C GLY A 7 2.74 -11.41 2.58
N TRP A 8 1.74 -12.29 2.42
CA TRP A 8 1.59 -13.13 1.24
C TRP A 8 1.43 -12.28 0.00
N PHE A 9 2.23 -12.55 -1.02
CA PHE A 9 2.42 -11.66 -2.16
C PHE A 9 2.23 -12.40 -3.47
N GLU A 10 1.52 -11.78 -4.41
CA GLU A 10 1.36 -12.24 -5.80
C GLU A 10 1.74 -11.13 -6.78
N ILE A 11 2.47 -11.51 -7.83
CA ILE A 11 2.85 -10.62 -8.93
C ILE A 11 2.44 -11.26 -10.24
N VAL A 12 1.94 -10.42 -11.15
CA VAL A 12 1.54 -10.83 -12.48
C VAL A 12 1.91 -9.75 -13.46
N GLN A 13 2.35 -10.16 -14.66
CA GLN A 13 2.56 -9.24 -15.76
C GLN A 13 1.19 -8.80 -16.29
N ILE A 14 1.04 -7.50 -16.52
CA ILE A 14 -0.18 -6.94 -17.08
C ILE A 14 0.13 -6.48 -18.51
N PRO A 15 -0.48 -7.06 -19.55
CA PRO A 15 -0.19 -6.72 -20.94
C PRO A 15 -0.69 -5.32 -21.32
N ASN A 16 -1.85 -4.94 -20.78
CA ASN A 16 -2.46 -3.63 -20.98
C ASN A 16 -3.25 -3.23 -19.73
N LYS A 17 -3.50 -1.91 -19.54
CA LYS A 17 -4.20 -1.41 -18.35
C LYS A 17 -5.73 -1.46 -18.47
N ARG A 18 -6.29 -2.36 -19.29
CA ARG A 18 -7.74 -2.48 -19.40
C ARG A 18 -8.33 -3.14 -18.16
N ALA A 19 -9.53 -2.71 -17.82
CA ALA A 19 -10.22 -3.09 -16.60
C ALA A 19 -10.57 -4.59 -16.55
N ASP A 20 -11.10 -5.09 -17.66
CA ASP A 20 -11.50 -6.47 -17.89
C ASP A 20 -10.32 -7.44 -17.75
N GLU A 21 -9.19 -7.09 -18.37
CA GLU A 21 -7.94 -7.86 -18.24
C GLU A 21 -7.45 -7.92 -16.80
N ILE A 22 -7.45 -6.79 -16.08
CA ILE A 22 -7.03 -6.76 -14.67
C ILE A 22 -7.97 -7.58 -13.79
N ALA A 23 -9.28 -7.54 -14.04
CA ALA A 23 -10.27 -8.33 -13.30
C ALA A 23 -10.02 -9.83 -13.50
N ASN A 24 -9.84 -10.26 -14.75
CA ASN A 24 -9.53 -11.65 -15.10
C ASN A 24 -8.20 -12.12 -14.47
N LEU A 25 -7.15 -11.28 -14.53
CA LEU A 25 -5.88 -11.60 -13.88
C LEU A 25 -6.04 -11.71 -12.37
N LEU A 26 -6.77 -10.81 -11.71
CA LEU A 26 -7.03 -10.86 -10.27
C LEU A 26 -7.76 -12.15 -9.87
N GLU A 27 -8.76 -12.54 -10.65
CA GLU A 27 -9.52 -13.77 -10.46
C GLU A 27 -8.61 -15.01 -10.55
N GLN A 28 -7.87 -15.15 -11.66
CA GLN A 28 -7.01 -16.32 -11.90
C GLN A 28 -5.81 -16.41 -10.96
N THR A 29 -5.29 -15.29 -10.49
CA THR A 29 -4.06 -15.25 -9.68
C THR A 29 -4.30 -15.21 -8.19
N TRP A 30 -5.47 -14.74 -7.73
CA TRP A 30 -5.79 -14.67 -6.31
C TRP A 30 -7.07 -15.44 -5.96
N LEU A 31 -8.22 -15.04 -6.51
CA LEU A 31 -9.53 -15.56 -6.07
C LEU A 31 -9.71 -17.06 -6.37
N ALA A 32 -9.09 -17.56 -7.43
CA ALA A 32 -9.10 -18.97 -7.80
C ALA A 32 -8.07 -19.83 -7.03
N ARG A 33 -7.10 -19.20 -6.32
CA ARG A 33 -5.97 -19.91 -5.69
C ARG A 33 -5.98 -19.86 -4.17
N TYR A 34 -6.56 -18.82 -3.60
CA TYR A 34 -6.52 -18.54 -2.16
C TYR A 34 -7.91 -18.26 -1.61
N PRO A 35 -8.09 -18.40 -0.27
CA PRO A 35 -9.33 -17.99 0.37
C PRO A 35 -9.71 -16.54 0.04
N TRP A 36 -11.00 -16.31 -0.13
CA TRP A 36 -11.49 -14.99 -0.52
C TRP A 36 -11.29 -13.96 0.61
N PRO A 37 -10.79 -12.76 0.27
CA PRO A 37 -10.66 -11.69 1.24
C PRO A 37 -12.02 -11.12 1.61
N GLN A 38 -12.19 -10.69 2.87
CA GLN A 38 -13.39 -9.95 3.29
C GLN A 38 -13.40 -8.52 2.74
N HIS A 39 -12.21 -7.93 2.60
CA HIS A 39 -12.00 -6.56 2.18
C HIS A 39 -10.84 -6.45 1.21
N VAL A 40 -11.04 -5.74 0.10
CA VAL A 40 -9.97 -5.42 -0.86
C VAL A 40 -9.79 -3.91 -0.93
N ILE A 41 -8.53 -3.48 -0.85
CA ILE A 41 -8.15 -2.07 -0.97
C ILE A 41 -7.60 -1.87 -2.38
N VAL A 42 -8.27 -1.03 -3.17
CA VAL A 42 -7.86 -0.73 -4.56
C VAL A 42 -7.40 0.72 -4.71
N GLY A 43 -6.38 0.94 -5.54
CA GLY A 43 -5.94 2.27 -5.95
C GLY A 43 -6.99 3.00 -6.79
N ARG A 44 -6.81 4.31 -6.97
CA ARG A 44 -7.77 5.12 -7.75
C ARG A 44 -7.69 4.83 -9.24
N GLU A 45 -6.53 4.36 -9.72
CA GLU A 45 -6.33 3.92 -11.10
C GLU A 45 -7.04 2.62 -11.46
N PHE A 46 -7.62 1.90 -10.50
CA PHE A 46 -8.34 0.66 -10.76
C PHE A 46 -9.79 0.95 -11.15
N MET A 47 -10.14 0.42 -12.31
CA MET A 47 -11.34 0.70 -13.10
C MET A 47 -12.61 0.13 -12.45
N ALA A 48 -13.79 0.60 -12.90
CA ALA A 48 -15.08 0.25 -12.33
C ALA A 48 -15.35 -1.26 -12.38
N GLU A 49 -14.93 -1.92 -13.46
CA GLU A 49 -15.18 -3.32 -13.76
C GLU A 49 -14.52 -4.26 -12.73
N VAL A 50 -13.34 -3.91 -12.21
CA VAL A 50 -12.70 -4.68 -11.13
C VAL A 50 -13.53 -4.58 -9.85
N GLN A 51 -14.15 -3.43 -9.60
CA GLN A 51 -14.97 -3.23 -8.41
C GLN A 51 -16.32 -3.91 -8.54
N ASP A 52 -16.92 -3.84 -9.73
CA ASP A 52 -18.17 -4.51 -10.05
C ASP A 52 -18.00 -6.01 -9.93
N MET A 53 -16.94 -6.60 -10.49
CA MET A 53 -16.63 -8.02 -10.32
C MET A 53 -16.49 -8.37 -8.83
N LEU A 54 -15.67 -7.64 -8.07
CA LEU A 54 -15.46 -7.94 -6.65
C LEU A 54 -16.74 -7.82 -5.83
N THR A 55 -17.59 -6.84 -6.10
CA THR A 55 -18.79 -6.57 -5.29
C THR A 55 -20.01 -7.36 -5.74
N MET A 56 -20.30 -7.41 -7.04
CA MET A 56 -21.50 -8.01 -7.61
C MET A 56 -21.35 -9.52 -7.77
N ASP A 57 -20.21 -10.00 -8.26
CA ASP A 57 -20.02 -11.42 -8.55
C ASP A 57 -19.55 -12.19 -7.30
N TYR A 58 -18.65 -11.59 -6.52
CA TYR A 58 -17.99 -12.23 -5.39
C TYR A 58 -18.47 -11.77 -4.00
N GLY A 59 -19.26 -10.69 -3.92
CA GLY A 59 -19.74 -10.16 -2.63
C GLY A 59 -18.66 -9.57 -1.72
N ILE A 60 -17.48 -9.27 -2.26
CA ILE A 60 -16.32 -8.75 -1.54
C ILE A 60 -16.44 -7.24 -1.35
N ARG A 61 -16.15 -6.75 -0.15
CA ARG A 61 -16.22 -5.31 0.16
C ARG A 61 -14.99 -4.59 -0.37
N VAL A 62 -15.19 -3.67 -1.31
CA VAL A 62 -14.10 -2.86 -1.86
C VAL A 62 -14.00 -1.52 -1.14
N ASN A 63 -12.82 -1.26 -0.60
CA ASN A 63 -12.46 0.03 -0.03
C ASN A 63 -11.60 0.79 -1.03
N ARG A 64 -12.10 1.91 -1.56
CA ARG A 64 -11.29 2.78 -2.42
C ARG A 64 -10.24 3.51 -1.59
N THR A 65 -8.99 3.37 -1.98
CA THR A 65 -7.90 4.18 -1.43
C THR A 65 -8.16 5.64 -1.82
N THR A 66 -8.52 6.47 -0.84
CA THR A 66 -8.25 7.92 -0.98
C THR A 66 -6.75 8.07 -1.13
N THR A 67 -6.24 9.13 -1.79
CA THR A 67 -4.81 9.41 -2.04
C THR A 67 -3.90 9.35 -0.78
N ARG A 68 -4.45 9.04 0.40
CA ARG A 68 -3.83 9.06 1.72
C ARG A 68 -4.07 7.81 2.57
N ASN A 69 -4.45 6.66 2.02
CA ASN A 69 -4.40 5.40 2.79
C ASN A 69 -2.95 4.88 2.91
N LEU A 70 -2.13 5.66 3.64
CA LEU A 70 -0.67 5.56 3.71
C LEU A 70 -0.18 4.18 4.15
N GLN A 71 -0.92 3.48 5.02
CA GLN A 71 -0.44 2.22 5.59
C GLN A 71 -0.49 1.06 4.59
N ALA A 72 -1.61 0.86 3.89
CA ALA A 72 -1.72 -0.20 2.88
C ALA A 72 -0.74 0.06 1.70
N ASN A 73 -0.67 1.31 1.25
CA ASN A 73 0.27 1.71 0.20
C ASN A 73 1.74 1.53 0.66
N SER A 74 2.07 1.85 1.92
CA SER A 74 3.45 1.72 2.41
C SER A 74 3.99 0.29 2.39
N ILE A 75 3.12 -0.71 2.59
CA ILE A 75 3.54 -2.12 2.53
C ILE A 75 3.81 -2.51 1.07
N VAL A 76 2.89 -2.14 0.17
CA VAL A 76 3.04 -2.39 -1.28
C VAL A 76 4.27 -1.70 -1.84
N GLU A 77 4.50 -0.42 -1.51
CA GLU A 77 5.67 0.36 -1.92
C GLU A 77 6.98 -0.27 -1.44
N ARG A 78 7.02 -0.74 -0.19
CA ARG A 78 8.20 -1.44 0.33
C ARG A 78 8.49 -2.72 -0.46
N VAL A 79 7.44 -3.49 -0.76
CA VAL A 79 7.59 -4.71 -1.56
C VAL A 79 8.03 -4.39 -2.99
N HIS A 80 7.50 -3.33 -3.61
CA HIS A 80 7.98 -2.85 -4.90
C HIS A 80 9.47 -2.47 -4.88
N GLN A 81 9.94 -1.84 -3.79
CA GLN A 81 11.37 -1.54 -3.64
C GLN A 81 12.22 -2.82 -3.56
N THR A 82 11.79 -3.81 -2.78
CA THR A 82 12.46 -5.10 -2.68
C THR A 82 12.52 -5.81 -4.03
N ILE A 83 11.40 -5.84 -4.75
CA ILE A 83 11.31 -6.41 -6.10
C ILE A 83 12.24 -5.69 -7.08
N GLY A 84 12.25 -4.36 -7.06
CA GLY A 84 13.14 -3.57 -7.91
C GLY A 84 14.61 -3.89 -7.66
N ASN A 85 15.00 -4.13 -6.41
CA ASN A 85 16.36 -4.56 -6.07
C ASN A 85 16.65 -5.99 -6.55
N MET A 86 15.72 -6.94 -6.38
CA MET A 86 15.88 -8.32 -6.88
C MET A 86 16.04 -8.35 -8.40
N ILE A 87 15.21 -7.60 -9.12
CA ILE A 87 15.29 -7.49 -10.59
C ILE A 87 16.64 -6.90 -11.00
N ARG A 88 17.09 -5.82 -10.35
CA ARG A 88 18.40 -5.22 -10.65
C ARG A 88 19.54 -6.21 -10.45
N THR A 89 19.54 -6.95 -9.34
CA THR A 89 20.56 -7.97 -9.07
C THR A 89 20.52 -9.08 -10.10
N TRP A 90 19.34 -9.52 -10.51
CA TRP A 90 19.19 -10.57 -11.52
C TRP A 90 19.73 -10.13 -12.89
N LEU A 91 19.48 -8.87 -13.29
CA LEU A 91 19.97 -8.29 -14.54
C LEU A 91 21.50 -8.09 -14.60
N VAL A 92 22.21 -8.09 -13.47
CA VAL A 92 23.69 -7.97 -13.45
C VAL A 92 24.36 -9.14 -14.16
N ASN A 93 23.73 -10.31 -14.16
CA ASN A 93 24.29 -11.53 -14.74
C ASN A 93 23.98 -11.70 -16.24
N ASP A 94 23.46 -10.66 -16.89
CA ASP A 94 23.03 -10.65 -18.30
C ASP A 94 22.26 -11.92 -18.72
N PRO A 95 21.15 -12.23 -18.05
CA PRO A 95 20.42 -13.47 -18.28
C PRO A 95 19.76 -13.47 -19.66
N GLU A 96 19.83 -14.62 -20.32
CA GLU A 96 19.13 -14.84 -21.59
C GLU A 96 17.62 -14.84 -21.36
N PHE A 97 16.91 -14.05 -22.16
CA PHE A 97 15.46 -13.91 -22.08
C PHE A 97 14.78 -14.73 -23.16
N ASP A 98 13.67 -15.39 -22.81
CA ASP A 98 12.77 -15.98 -23.79
C ASP A 98 12.17 -14.88 -24.69
N GLU A 99 12.21 -15.07 -26.01
CA GLU A 99 11.65 -14.13 -26.99
C GLU A 99 10.14 -13.95 -26.84
N ALA A 100 9.41 -15.00 -26.42
CA ALA A 100 7.95 -14.99 -26.32
C ALA A 100 7.44 -14.45 -24.97
N ASN A 101 8.12 -14.79 -23.86
CA ASN A 101 7.76 -14.31 -22.53
C ASN A 101 8.99 -14.06 -21.63
N PRO A 102 9.71 -12.95 -21.88
CA PRO A 102 10.99 -12.68 -21.23
C PRO A 102 10.86 -12.58 -19.69
N TYR A 103 9.71 -12.14 -19.18
CA TYR A 103 9.58 -11.81 -17.75
C TYR A 103 8.93 -12.92 -16.91
N ALA A 104 8.34 -13.97 -17.50
CA ALA A 104 7.64 -15.00 -16.73
C ALA A 104 8.54 -15.73 -15.72
N GLY A 105 9.73 -16.15 -16.16
CA GLY A 105 10.71 -16.80 -15.28
C GLY A 105 11.19 -15.88 -14.17
N LEU A 106 11.53 -14.63 -14.52
CA LEU A 106 11.93 -13.60 -13.57
C LEU A 106 10.86 -13.33 -12.51
N LEU A 107 9.61 -13.10 -12.93
CA LEU A 107 8.51 -12.81 -12.02
C LEU A 107 8.24 -13.98 -11.08
N SER A 108 8.32 -15.22 -11.58
CA SER A 108 8.17 -16.43 -10.76
C SER A 108 9.28 -16.54 -9.71
N ALA A 109 10.53 -16.30 -10.09
CA ALA A 109 11.68 -16.33 -9.18
C ALA A 109 11.57 -15.23 -8.10
N VAL A 110 11.21 -14.00 -8.49
CA VAL A 110 11.00 -12.88 -7.58
C VAL A 110 9.83 -13.15 -6.61
N ALA A 111 8.72 -13.69 -7.11
CA ALA A 111 7.57 -14.05 -6.29
C ALA A 111 7.96 -15.10 -5.24
N PHE A 112 8.65 -16.15 -5.66
CA PHE A 112 9.14 -17.19 -4.76
C PHE A 112 10.12 -16.64 -3.73
N ALA A 113 11.13 -15.88 -4.17
CA ALA A 113 12.11 -15.27 -3.27
C ALA A 113 11.44 -14.38 -2.22
N THR A 114 10.46 -13.56 -2.63
CA THR A 114 9.72 -12.70 -1.70
C THR A 114 8.92 -13.51 -0.67
N ARG A 115 8.28 -14.61 -1.08
CA ARG A 115 7.50 -15.49 -0.17
C ARG A 115 8.36 -16.36 0.75
N ALA A 116 9.59 -16.65 0.35
CA ALA A 116 10.55 -17.45 1.10
C ALA A 116 11.50 -16.60 1.96
N THR A 117 11.55 -15.28 1.75
CA THR A 117 12.41 -14.39 2.53
C THR A 117 11.82 -14.08 3.90
N TYR A 118 12.68 -14.09 4.92
CA TYR A 118 12.29 -13.79 6.30
C TYR A 118 11.95 -12.30 6.48
N HIS A 119 10.77 -12.03 7.04
CA HIS A 119 10.30 -10.67 7.28
C HIS A 119 10.55 -10.25 8.73
N THR A 120 11.45 -9.29 8.97
CA THR A 120 11.78 -8.82 10.33
C THR A 120 10.60 -8.24 11.12
N THR A 121 9.53 -7.80 10.46
CA THR A 121 8.29 -7.36 11.11
C THR A 121 7.47 -8.53 11.63
N LEU A 122 7.47 -9.65 10.89
CA LEU A 122 6.65 -10.83 11.16
C LEU A 122 7.43 -11.89 11.94
N ASP A 123 8.76 -11.84 11.91
CA ASP A 123 9.64 -12.87 12.49
C ASP A 123 9.37 -14.25 11.88
N ALA A 124 8.96 -14.25 10.62
CA ALA A 124 8.59 -15.43 9.84
C ALA A 124 8.66 -15.10 8.34
N THR A 125 8.72 -16.12 7.50
CA THR A 125 8.50 -15.96 6.06
C THR A 125 6.99 -15.95 5.75
N PRO A 126 6.53 -15.28 4.68
CA PRO A 126 5.13 -15.38 4.25
C PRO A 126 4.68 -16.83 4.04
N SER A 127 5.54 -17.70 3.50
CA SER A 127 5.21 -19.11 3.29
C SER A 127 5.00 -19.87 4.59
N GLN A 128 5.83 -19.60 5.60
CA GLN A 128 5.67 -20.16 6.94
C GLN A 128 4.33 -19.77 7.57
N LEU A 129 3.90 -18.51 7.41
CA LEU A 129 2.64 -18.02 7.97
C LEU A 129 1.40 -18.56 7.25
N VAL A 130 1.47 -18.75 5.94
CA VAL A 130 0.32 -19.22 5.13
C VAL A 130 0.19 -20.74 5.17
N PHE A 131 1.30 -21.47 5.03
CA PHE A 131 1.27 -22.93 4.90
C PHE A 131 1.68 -23.68 6.17
N GLY A 132 2.11 -23.00 7.22
CA GLY A 132 2.58 -23.64 8.46
C GLY A 132 3.85 -24.47 8.26
N ARG A 133 4.61 -24.19 7.18
CA ARG A 133 5.89 -24.85 6.88
C ARG A 133 6.80 -23.96 6.05
N ASP A 134 8.08 -24.26 6.07
CA ASP A 134 9.06 -23.56 5.23
C ASP A 134 8.86 -23.86 3.72
N ALA A 135 9.23 -22.88 2.89
CA ALA A 135 9.08 -22.96 1.44
C ALA A 135 10.11 -23.88 0.79
N MET A 136 11.32 -23.96 1.35
CA MET A 136 12.44 -24.72 0.80
C MET A 136 12.68 -26.02 1.58
N ILE A 137 12.56 -25.95 2.90
CA ILE A 137 12.88 -27.06 3.80
C ILE A 137 11.58 -27.68 4.31
N ASN A 138 11.55 -29.00 4.49
CA ASN A 138 10.40 -29.67 5.11
C ASN A 138 10.42 -29.49 6.65
N MET A 139 10.26 -28.23 7.09
CA MET A 139 10.23 -27.85 8.49
C MET A 139 8.86 -27.28 8.83
N LYS A 140 8.20 -27.85 9.84
CA LYS A 140 6.94 -27.33 10.36
C LYS A 140 7.19 -25.99 11.06
N PHE A 141 6.28 -25.05 10.85
CA PHE A 141 6.29 -23.74 11.50
C PHE A 141 4.95 -23.52 12.21
N GLU A 142 5.02 -23.05 13.46
CA GLU A 142 3.85 -22.67 14.24
C GLU A 142 3.94 -21.18 14.59
N ALA A 143 2.95 -20.42 14.12
CA ALA A 143 2.94 -18.97 14.27
C ALA A 143 2.36 -18.56 15.61
N ASP A 144 3.16 -17.88 16.45
CA ASP A 144 2.62 -17.14 17.60
C ASP A 144 2.04 -15.79 17.15
N TRP A 145 0.76 -15.81 16.79
CA TRP A 145 0.03 -14.63 16.34
C TRP A 145 -0.03 -13.52 17.40
N THR A 146 0.00 -13.86 18.69
CA THR A 146 -0.02 -12.89 19.78
C THR A 146 1.28 -12.10 19.80
N SER A 147 2.42 -12.79 19.70
CA SER A 147 3.74 -12.15 19.62
C SER A 147 3.91 -11.31 18.35
N ILE A 148 3.46 -11.81 17.20
CA ILE A 148 3.49 -11.07 15.93
C ILE A 148 2.67 -9.78 16.04
N ARG A 149 1.45 -9.87 16.60
CA ARG A 149 0.57 -8.71 16.81
C ARG A 149 1.20 -7.67 17.74
N ASN A 150 1.72 -8.11 18.89
CA ASN A 150 2.35 -7.23 19.87
C ASN A 150 3.57 -6.51 19.27
N ARG A 151 4.38 -7.23 18.48
CA ARG A 151 5.54 -6.65 17.78
C ARG A 151 5.13 -5.64 16.72
N LYS A 152 4.12 -5.96 15.89
CA LYS A 152 3.57 -5.01 14.92
C LYS A 152 3.08 -3.74 15.62
N GLN A 153 2.31 -3.89 16.71
CA GLN A 153 1.78 -2.76 17.48
C GLN A 153 2.91 -1.90 18.06
N LYS A 154 3.90 -2.52 18.71
CA LYS A 154 5.06 -1.80 19.25
C LYS A 154 5.79 -0.99 18.18
N ARG A 155 6.00 -1.57 16.99
CA ARG A 155 6.64 -0.86 15.87
C ARG A 155 5.78 0.29 15.34
N ILE A 156 4.45 0.12 15.28
CA ILE A 156 3.51 1.19 14.92
C ILE A 156 3.60 2.34 15.93
N ASP A 157 3.61 2.02 17.22
CA ASP A 157 3.67 3.01 18.29
C ASP A 157 5.01 3.76 18.29
N GLU A 158 6.12 3.06 18.11
CA GLU A 158 7.45 3.67 17.95
C GLU A 158 7.52 4.58 16.72
N ASN A 159 6.96 4.16 15.58
CA ASN A 159 6.91 5.01 14.39
C ASN A 159 6.04 6.24 14.60
N ASN A 160 4.86 6.08 15.22
CA ASN A 160 3.98 7.19 15.57
C ASN A 160 4.68 8.19 16.51
N ARG A 161 5.43 7.71 17.51
CA ARG A 161 6.23 8.58 18.41
C ARG A 161 7.29 9.35 17.64
N ARG A 162 8.05 8.69 16.75
CA ARG A 162 9.09 9.33 15.93
C ARG A 162 8.51 10.36 14.96
N GLU A 163 7.38 10.06 14.33
CA GLU A 163 6.67 11.00 13.45
C GLU A 163 6.13 12.20 14.24
N ASN A 164 5.50 11.96 15.40
CA ASN A 164 4.94 13.01 16.24
C ASN A 164 6.02 13.89 16.88
N ALA A 165 7.20 13.36 17.21
CA ALA A 165 8.31 14.14 17.77
C ALA A 165 8.84 15.23 16.81
N LYS A 166 8.66 15.03 15.49
CA LYS A 166 9.00 16.04 14.47
C LYS A 166 7.92 17.10 14.28
N ARG A 167 6.74 16.93 14.88
CA ARG A 167 5.64 17.89 14.73
C ARG A 167 5.84 19.08 15.66
N LYS A 168 5.59 20.26 15.10
CA LYS A 168 5.31 21.44 15.90
C LYS A 168 3.87 21.35 16.38
N GLU A 169 3.66 21.43 17.68
CA GLU A 169 2.30 21.46 18.23
C GLU A 169 1.62 22.76 17.78
N TYR A 170 0.49 22.64 17.10
CA TYR A 170 -0.33 23.76 16.69
C TYR A 170 -1.80 23.35 16.79
N LYS A 171 -2.60 24.15 17.49
CA LYS A 171 -4.04 23.94 17.63
C LYS A 171 -4.76 24.81 16.59
N TYR A 172 -5.29 24.14 15.58
CA TYR A 172 -6.09 24.80 14.54
C TYR A 172 -7.46 25.21 15.09
N SER A 173 -7.87 26.43 14.74
CA SER A 173 -9.19 26.98 15.03
C SER A 173 -9.99 27.22 13.75
N ILE A 174 -11.31 27.35 13.88
CA ILE A 174 -12.17 27.71 12.75
C ILE A 174 -11.79 29.11 12.28
N GLY A 175 -11.53 29.27 10.99
CA GLY A 175 -11.15 30.54 10.39
C GLY A 175 -9.65 30.69 10.09
N ASP A 176 -8.78 29.86 10.67
CA ASP A 176 -7.34 29.90 10.38
C ASP A 176 -7.06 29.58 8.91
N GLN A 177 -5.95 30.10 8.41
CA GLN A 177 -5.44 29.78 7.08
C GLN A 177 -4.40 28.67 7.15
N ILE A 178 -4.51 27.71 6.24
CA ILE A 178 -3.60 26.58 6.14
C ILE A 178 -3.03 26.44 4.74
N LEU A 179 -1.79 25.97 4.71
CA LEU A 179 -1.10 25.49 3.53
C LEU A 179 -1.14 23.96 3.50
N ILE A 180 -1.47 23.38 2.36
CA ILE A 180 -1.53 21.93 2.18
C ILE A 180 -0.34 21.48 1.35
N LYS A 181 0.44 20.55 1.90
CA LYS A 181 1.63 20.01 1.22
C LYS A 181 1.22 19.29 -0.07
N THR A 182 1.85 19.64 -1.19
CA THR A 182 1.67 18.95 -2.47
C THR A 182 2.56 17.72 -2.57
N ASP A 183 2.17 16.78 -3.44
CA ASP A 183 2.97 15.59 -3.72
C ASP A 183 4.25 15.97 -4.49
N PRO A 184 5.46 15.67 -3.97
CA PRO A 184 6.72 16.04 -4.60
C PRO A 184 6.98 15.34 -5.94
N THR A 185 6.24 14.29 -6.31
CA THR A 185 6.50 13.49 -7.51
C THR A 185 5.94 14.07 -8.81
N ARG A 186 5.35 15.28 -8.80
CA ARG A 186 4.80 15.89 -10.02
C ARG A 186 5.91 16.46 -10.92
N LYS A 187 5.82 16.12 -12.20
CA LYS A 187 6.83 16.28 -13.26
C LYS A 187 7.31 17.72 -13.56
N TYR A 188 6.74 18.75 -12.91
CA TYR A 188 7.09 20.16 -13.12
C TYR A 188 7.00 20.94 -11.80
N GLY A 189 7.97 21.82 -11.56
CA GLY A 189 8.18 22.60 -10.34
C GLY A 189 7.05 23.55 -9.97
N GLN A 190 5.94 23.00 -9.47
CA GLN A 190 4.91 23.78 -8.77
C GLN A 190 5.32 23.96 -7.30
N ASN A 191 4.77 25.01 -6.68
CA ASN A 191 4.97 25.29 -5.26
C ASN A 191 4.70 24.04 -4.41
N ALA A 192 5.59 23.80 -3.43
CA ALA A 192 5.52 22.66 -2.50
C ALA A 192 4.27 22.67 -1.60
N TYR A 193 3.51 23.76 -1.62
CA TYR A 193 2.27 23.94 -0.88
C TYR A 193 1.21 24.58 -1.77
N LYS A 194 -0.05 24.19 -1.54
CA LYS A 194 -1.26 24.84 -2.07
C LYS A 194 -1.98 25.59 -0.95
N GLY A 195 -2.54 26.75 -1.28
CA GLY A 195 -3.22 27.62 -0.33
C GLY A 195 -2.73 29.07 -0.47
N PRO A 196 -3.05 29.94 0.49
CA PRO A 196 -3.71 29.66 1.75
C PRO A 196 -5.19 29.26 1.59
N TYR A 197 -5.64 28.26 2.34
CA TYR A 197 -7.04 27.84 2.41
C TYR A 197 -7.61 28.08 3.82
N ARG A 198 -8.87 28.49 3.90
CA ARG A 198 -9.52 28.78 5.18
C ARG A 198 -10.16 27.52 5.76
N ILE A 199 -9.92 27.27 7.06
CA ILE A 199 -10.58 26.20 7.81
C ILE A 199 -12.04 26.57 8.07
N ILE A 200 -12.95 25.69 7.69
CA ILE A 200 -14.39 25.80 7.98
C ILE A 200 -14.73 25.01 9.25
N ARG A 201 -14.11 23.84 9.43
CA ARG A 201 -14.40 22.95 10.57
C ARG A 201 -13.17 22.17 10.98
N VAL A 202 -12.99 22.02 12.29
CA VAL A 202 -12.00 21.13 12.92
C VAL A 202 -12.76 19.93 13.46
N ASN A 203 -12.35 18.72 13.09
CA ASN A 203 -12.95 17.47 13.59
C ASN A 203 -12.05 16.82 14.65
N ASP A 204 -12.65 16.13 15.61
CA ASP A 204 -11.94 15.49 16.74
C ASP A 204 -11.01 14.34 16.33
N ASN A 205 -11.20 13.79 15.12
CA ASN A 205 -10.37 12.72 14.56
C ASN A 205 -9.07 13.22 13.91
N GLY A 206 -8.67 14.47 14.14
CA GLY A 206 -7.47 15.07 13.56
C GLY A 206 -7.59 15.37 12.07
N THR A 207 -8.80 15.67 11.60
CA THR A 207 -9.04 16.15 10.22
C THR A 207 -9.61 17.56 10.22
N LEU A 208 -9.23 18.34 9.22
CA LEU A 208 -9.67 19.71 8.99
C LEU A 208 -10.49 19.74 7.70
N ARG A 209 -11.63 20.40 7.72
CA ARG A 209 -12.40 20.71 6.51
C ARG A 209 -12.08 22.14 6.10
N TYR A 210 -11.62 22.31 4.87
CA TYR A 210 -11.19 23.60 4.34
C TYR A 210 -11.95 23.97 3.08
N GLN A 211 -12.03 25.27 2.81
CA GLN A 211 -12.65 25.81 1.61
C GLN A 211 -11.63 25.90 0.47
N ASN A 212 -11.93 25.29 -0.67
CA ASN A 212 -11.16 25.40 -1.92
C ASN A 212 -12.07 26.00 -3.00
N GLY A 213 -12.17 27.34 -3.01
CA GLY A 213 -13.12 28.05 -3.86
C GLY A 213 -14.57 27.67 -3.54
N ARG A 214 -15.27 27.03 -4.48
CA ARG A 214 -16.67 26.59 -4.33
C ARG A 214 -16.83 25.21 -3.68
N ILE A 215 -15.74 24.44 -3.57
CA ILE A 215 -15.77 23.06 -3.07
C ILE A 215 -15.19 23.02 -1.66
N GLN A 216 -15.66 22.06 -0.85
CA GLN A 216 -15.13 21.78 0.48
C GLN A 216 -14.42 20.43 0.47
N ASP A 217 -13.17 20.41 0.92
CA ASP A 217 -12.34 19.22 0.99
C ASP A 217 -11.90 18.94 2.43
N ILE A 218 -11.46 17.70 2.69
CA ILE A 218 -10.97 17.25 4.00
C ILE A 218 -9.47 16.95 3.91
N VAL A 219 -8.70 17.51 4.84
CA VAL A 219 -7.26 17.25 5.00
C VAL A 219 -6.98 16.71 6.39
N ASN A 220 -6.07 15.77 6.50
CA ASN A 220 -5.58 15.34 7.80
C ASN A 220 -4.57 16.39 8.32
N ILE A 221 -4.61 16.73 9.61
CA ILE A 221 -3.67 17.69 10.23
C ILE A 221 -2.20 17.38 9.93
N ARG A 222 -1.86 16.11 9.68
CA ARG A 222 -0.50 15.67 9.30
C ARG A 222 0.03 16.29 8.00
N ASN A 223 -0.86 16.76 7.13
CA ASN A 223 -0.54 17.30 5.80
C ASN A 223 -0.87 18.80 5.68
N ALA A 224 -1.26 19.44 6.78
CA ALA A 224 -1.54 20.87 6.84
C ALA A 224 -0.42 21.56 7.61
N THR A 225 -0.07 22.77 7.16
CA THR A 225 0.87 23.67 7.82
C THR A 225 0.13 24.98 8.09
N PRO A 226 0.21 25.57 9.29
CA PRO A 226 -0.40 26.88 9.54
C PRO A 226 0.25 27.94 8.62
N TYR A 227 -0.57 28.82 8.05
CA TYR A 227 -0.09 29.98 7.31
C TYR A 227 0.13 31.13 8.30
N HIS A 228 1.27 31.80 8.18
CA HIS A 228 1.58 33.04 8.88
C HIS A 228 1.81 34.10 7.81
N GLU A 229 1.15 35.25 7.94
CA GLU A 229 1.36 36.43 7.10
C GLU A 229 2.74 37.07 7.34
#